data_AF-A0A6A0IN97-F1
#
_entry.id   AF-A0A6A0IN97-F1
#
_cell.length_a   1.000
_cell.length_b   1.000
_cell.length_c   1.000
_cell.angle_alpha   90.00
_cell.angle_beta   90.00
_cell.angle_gamma   90.00
#
_symmetry.space_group_name_H-M   'P 1'
#
loop_
_entity.id
_entity.type
_entity.pdbx_description
1 polymer ?
#
loop_
_entity_poly.entity_id
_entity_poly.type
_entity_poly.pdbx_seq_one_letter_code
_entity_poly.pdbx_strand_id
1 'polypeptide(L)'
;MPKRSDLVAFARRDWEELARSKASFWEEVRRSQGLDAVFAAVESLRALAAEGHPGWPDDADRQEDLRTHRRVAEALARAGRARRP
;
A
#
# COMPACT_ATOMS: atom_id res chain seq x y z
N MET A 1 -23.37 11.06 10.84
CA MET A 1 -22.17 11.92 10.96
C MET A 1 -21.38 11.50 12.19
N PRO A 2 -20.05 11.40 12.11
CA PRO A 2 -19.21 11.05 13.27
C PRO A 2 -19.33 12.13 14.35
N LYS A 3 -19.34 11.72 15.62
CA LYS A 3 -19.41 12.65 16.75
C LYS A 3 -18.03 13.26 16.99
N ARG A 4 -17.99 14.43 17.62
CA ARG A 4 -16.73 15.11 17.99
C ARG A 4 -15.81 14.21 18.82
N SER A 5 -16.37 13.37 19.70
CA SER A 5 -15.64 12.35 20.46
C SER A 5 -14.87 11.38 19.57
N ASP A 6 -15.48 10.98 18.45
CA ASP A 6 -14.93 9.97 17.54
C ASP A 6 -13.73 10.54 16.78
N LEU A 7 -13.82 11.82 16.38
CA LEU A 7 -12.72 12.54 15.75
C LEU A 7 -11.54 12.72 16.70
N VAL A 8 -11.80 13.06 17.97
CA VAL A 8 -10.75 13.19 18.99
C VAL A 8 -10.08 11.85 19.28
N ALA A 9 -10.86 10.78 19.40
CA ALA A 9 -10.35 9.44 19.60
C ALA A 9 -9.49 8.97 18.40
N PHE A 10 -9.95 9.25 17.18
CA PHE A 10 -9.19 8.96 15.96
C PHE A 10 -7.87 9.73 15.91
N ALA A 11 -7.90 11.04 16.16
CA ALA A 11 -6.70 11.87 16.13
C ALA A 11 -5.66 11.47 17.18
N ARG A 12 -6.11 10.97 18.34
CA ARG A 12 -5.27 10.53 19.45
C ARG A 12 -4.85 9.06 19.38
N ARG A 13 -5.17 8.33 18.32
CA ARG A 13 -4.68 6.95 18.17
C ARG A 13 -3.17 6.93 18.17
N ASP A 14 -2.62 5.88 18.76
CA ASP A 14 -1.22 5.55 18.55
C ASP A 14 -1.06 5.03 17.11
N TRP A 15 -0.68 5.95 16.23
CA TRP A 15 -0.45 5.67 14.82
C TRP A 15 0.75 4.77 14.59
N GLU A 16 1.74 4.80 15.48
CA GLU A 16 2.90 3.93 15.39
C GLU A 16 2.54 2.50 15.77
N GLU A 17 1.76 2.31 16.84
CA GLU A 17 1.25 1.01 17.23
C GLU A 17 0.36 0.41 16.13
N LEU A 18 -0.52 1.21 15.54
CA LEU A 18 -1.36 0.78 14.44
C LEU A 18 -0.51 0.38 13.22
N ALA A 19 0.54 1.14 12.90
CA ALA A 19 1.45 0.82 11.80
C ALA A 19 2.21 -0.49 12.06
N ARG A 20 2.71 -0.69 13.29
CA ARG A 20 3.37 -1.95 13.69
C ARG A 20 2.42 -3.15 13.58
N SER A 21 1.21 -3.02 14.13
CA SER A 21 0.18 -4.05 14.06
C SER A 21 -0.16 -4.43 12.62
N LYS A 22 -0.34 -3.43 11.74
CA LYS A 22 -0.58 -3.64 10.32
C LYS A 22 0.60 -4.36 9.65
N ALA A 23 1.84 -3.96 9.94
CA ALA A 23 3.02 -4.60 9.38
C ALA A 23 3.11 -6.08 9.78
N SER A 24 2.92 -6.39 11.07
CA SER A 24 2.91 -7.77 11.59
C SER A 24 1.81 -8.61 10.95
N PHE A 25 0.60 -8.07 10.79
CA PHE A 25 -0.48 -8.76 10.10
C PHE A 25 -0.12 -9.13 8.65
N TRP A 26 0.42 -8.18 7.87
CA TRP A 26 0.77 -8.46 6.48
C TRP A 26 1.97 -9.39 6.33
N GLU A 27 2.90 -9.37 7.28
CA GLU A 27 3.95 -10.37 7.36
C GLU A 27 3.40 -11.77 7.62
N GLU A 28 2.44 -11.90 8.55
CA GLU A 28 1.75 -13.15 8.83
C GLU A 28 1.01 -13.69 7.61
N VAL A 29 0.24 -12.83 6.93
CA VAL A 29 -0.47 -13.19 5.69
C VAL A 29 0.50 -13.66 4.62
N ARG A 30 1.56 -12.89 4.37
CA ARG A 30 2.60 -13.26 3.39
C ARG A 30 3.23 -14.61 3.72
N ARG A 31 3.53 -14.87 5.00
CA ARG A 31 4.17 -16.11 5.45
C ARG A 31 3.24 -17.32 5.37
N SER A 32 1.96 -17.15 5.70
CA SER A 32 0.99 -18.26 5.79
C SER A 32 0.27 -18.55 4.47
N GLN A 33 0.02 -17.54 3.64
CA GLN A 33 -0.81 -17.63 2.43
C GLN A 33 -0.05 -17.25 1.15
N GLY A 34 1.20 -16.80 1.27
CA GLY A 34 2.02 -16.41 0.13
C GLY A 34 1.69 -15.03 -0.42
N LEU A 35 2.33 -14.67 -1.53
CA LEU A 35 2.19 -13.36 -2.16
C LEU A 35 0.87 -13.20 -2.93
N ASP A 36 0.30 -14.29 -3.44
CA ASP A 36 -0.96 -14.24 -4.20
C ASP A 36 -2.11 -13.71 -3.34
N ALA A 37 -2.16 -14.09 -2.06
CA ALA A 37 -3.14 -13.57 -1.11
C ALA A 37 -2.98 -12.06 -0.88
N VAL A 38 -1.74 -11.57 -0.85
CA VAL A 38 -1.46 -10.13 -0.73
C VAL A 38 -1.95 -9.39 -1.97
N PHE A 39 -1.68 -9.92 -3.17
CA PHE A 39 -2.15 -9.31 -4.42
C PHE A 39 -3.67 -9.31 -4.54
N ALA A 40 -4.34 -10.39 -4.15
CA ALA A 40 -5.79 -10.47 -4.14
C ALA A 40 -6.42 -9.40 -3.21
N ALA A 41 -5.82 -9.18 -2.04
CA ALA A 41 -6.29 -8.15 -1.12
C ALA A 41 -6.04 -6.74 -1.67
N VAL A 42 -4.90 -6.48 -2.30
CA VAL A 42 -4.62 -5.19 -2.96
C VAL A 42 -5.62 -4.93 -4.09
N GLU A 43 -5.93 -5.94 -4.90
CA GLU A 43 -6.90 -5.82 -5.99
C GLU A 43 -8.31 -5.54 -5.48
N SER A 44 -8.69 -6.17 -4.36
CA SER A 44 -9.96 -5.91 -3.70
C SER A 44 -10.07 -4.46 -3.19
N LEU A 45 -8.97 -3.92 -2.63
CA LEU A 45 -8.90 -2.52 -2.22
C LEU A 45 -8.96 -1.57 -3.41
N ARG A 46 -8.31 -1.92 -4.52
CA ARG A 46 -8.34 -1.15 -5.77
C ARG A 46 -9.76 -1.07 -6.32
N ALA A 47 -10.48 -2.20 -6.35
CA ALA A 47 -11.87 -2.24 -6.81
C ALA A 47 -12.77 -1.35 -5.94
N LEU A 48 -12.66 -1.48 -4.62
CA LEU A 48 -13.43 -0.65 -3.67
C LEU A 48 -13.13 0.85 -3.84
N ALA A 49 -11.87 1.22 -4.04
CA ALA A 49 -11.48 2.60 -4.27
C ALA A 49 -12.06 3.16 -5.59
N ALA A 50 -12.04 2.35 -6.66
CA ALA A 50 -12.62 2.73 -7.95
C ALA A 50 -14.14 2.92 -7.88
N GLU A 51 -14.84 2.10 -7.09
CA GLU A 51 -16.27 2.24 -6.84
C GLU A 51 -16.60 3.56 -6.10
N GLY A 52 -15.82 3.88 -5.06
CA GLY A 52 -16.03 5.07 -4.25
C GLY A 52 -15.54 6.37 -4.91
N HIS A 53 -14.65 6.26 -5.91
CA HIS A 53 -14.02 7.40 -6.56
C HIS A 53 -13.89 7.15 -8.08
N PRO A 54 -14.94 7.40 -8.87
CA PRO A 54 -14.99 7.05 -10.30
C PRO A 54 -13.91 7.73 -11.17
N GLY A 55 -13.35 8.86 -10.71
CA GLY A 55 -12.24 9.55 -11.37
C GLY A 55 -10.86 9.06 -10.96
N TRP A 56 -10.77 8.05 -10.09
CA TRP A 56 -9.51 7.50 -9.60
C TRP A 56 -9.12 6.21 -10.35
N PRO A 57 -7.82 6.00 -10.62
CA PRO A 57 -6.75 6.98 -10.49
C PRO A 57 -6.87 8.06 -11.58
N ASP A 58 -6.54 9.30 -11.23
CA ASP A 58 -6.46 10.36 -12.23
C ASP A 58 -5.11 10.34 -12.97
N ASP A 59 -4.94 11.26 -13.94
CA ASP A 59 -3.72 11.32 -14.72
C ASP A 59 -2.50 11.67 -13.86
N ALA A 60 -2.65 12.49 -12.82
CA ALA A 60 -1.55 12.85 -11.94
C ALA A 60 -1.11 11.65 -11.08
N ASP A 61 -2.07 10.89 -10.54
CA ASP A 61 -1.84 9.63 -9.84
C ASP A 61 -1.07 8.64 -10.71
N ARG A 62 -1.51 8.47 -11.98
CA ARG A 62 -0.85 7.60 -12.96
C ARG A 62 0.58 8.05 -13.26
N GLN A 63 0.82 9.34 -13.41
CA GLN A 63 2.17 9.84 -13.67
C GLN A 63 3.10 9.61 -12.49
N GLU A 64 2.63 9.78 -11.25
CA GLU A 64 3.44 9.51 -10.06
C GLU A 64 3.73 8.02 -9.88
N ASP A 65 2.76 7.16 -10.16
CA ASP A 65 2.94 5.71 -10.15
C ASP A 65 4.01 5.27 -11.18
N LEU A 66 3.94 5.78 -12.41
CA LEU A 66 4.94 5.52 -13.44
C LEU A 66 6.35 5.98 -13.03
N ARG A 67 6.48 7.15 -12.40
CA ARG A 67 7.77 7.62 -11.87
C ARG A 67 8.30 6.66 -10.80
N THR A 68 7.44 6.17 -9.93
CA THR A 68 7.82 5.21 -8.89
C THR A 68 8.27 3.89 -9.49
N HIS A 69 7.51 3.33 -10.44
CA HIS A 69 7.89 2.13 -11.16
C HIS A 69 9.24 2.26 -11.86
N ARG A 70 9.51 3.41 -12.50
CA ARG A 70 10.80 3.68 -13.13
C ARG A 70 11.94 3.68 -12.10
N ARG A 71 11.78 4.37 -10.97
CA ARG A 71 12.79 4.39 -9.89
C ARG A 71 13.09 2.98 -9.36
N VAL A 72 12.05 2.17 -9.13
CA VAL A 72 12.19 0.79 -8.66
C VAL A 72 12.90 -0.08 -9.70
N ALA A 73 12.49 0.00 -10.97
CA ALA A 73 13.13 -0.75 -12.05
C ALA A 73 14.62 -0.40 -12.18
N GLU A 74 14.98 0.89 -12.10
CA GLU A 74 16.37 1.34 -12.11
C GLU A 74 17.16 0.83 -10.91
N ALA A 75 16.57 0.83 -9.71
CA ALA A 75 17.19 0.28 -8.50
C ALA A 75 17.44 -1.23 -8.60
N LEU A 76 16.45 -1.99 -9.07
CA LEU A 76 16.57 -3.43 -9.30
C LEU A 76 17.63 -3.74 -10.35
N ALA A 77 17.68 -2.97 -11.44
CA ALA A 77 18.71 -3.13 -12.47
C ALA A 77 20.13 -2.89 -11.92
N ARG A 78 20.32 -1.88 -11.06
CA ARG A 78 21.60 -1.65 -10.38
C ARG A 78 21.98 -2.81 -9.46
N ALA A 79 21.05 -3.28 -8.63
CA ALA A 79 21.27 -4.40 -7.73
C ALA A 79 21.60 -5.70 -8.49
N GLY A 80 20.91 -5.96 -9.60
CA GLY A 80 21.17 -7.11 -10.46
C GLY A 80 22.54 -7.06 -11.13
N ARG A 81 23.01 -5.88 -11.55
CA ARG A 81 24.37 -5.70 -12.10
C ARG A 81 25.45 -5.92 -11.04
N ALA A 82 25.28 -5.38 -9.83
CA ALA A 82 26.21 -5.58 -8.72
C ALA A 82 26.31 -7.05 -8.27
N ARG A 83 25.28 -7.86 -8.54
CA ARG A 83 25.23 -9.29 -8.18
C ARG A 83 25.78 -10.22 -9.27
N ARG A 84 26.04 -9.72 -10.48
CA ARG A 84 26.71 -10.48 -11.55
C ARG A 84 28.24 -10.31 -11.38
N PRO A 85 29.01 -11.41 -11.28
CA PRO A 85 30.46 -11.36 -11.16
C PRO A 85 31.13 -10.75 -12.40
#